data_AF-A0A962DD67-F1
#
_entry.id   AF-A0A962DD67-F1
#
_cell.length_a   1.000
_cell.length_b   1.000
_cell.length_c   1.000
_cell.angle_alpha   90.00
_cell.angle_beta   90.00
_cell.angle_gamma   90.00
#
_symmetry.space_group_name_H-M   'P 1'
#
loop_
_entity.id
_entity.type
_entity.pdbx_description
1 polymer ?
#
loop_
_entity_poly.entity_id
_entity_poly.type
_entity_poly.pdbx_seq_one_letter_code
_entity_poly.pdbx_strand_id
1 'polypeptide(L)' 'RDWAENLLDETALEDQGYLSAAPVRKVWADHLAGNGNHSGKLWTVLMFQDWRTRWAG' A
#
# COMPACT_ATOMS: atom_id res chain seq x y z
N ARG A 1 -7.98 4.71 -7.70
CA ARG A 1 -6.82 5.40 -7.08
C ARG A 1 -7.08 5.59 -5.60
N ASP A 2 -8.21 6.17 -5.25
CA ASP A 2 -8.58 6.52 -3.86
C ASP A 2 -8.57 5.32 -2.89
N TRP A 3 -9.10 4.16 -3.31
CA TRP A 3 -8.98 2.93 -2.51
C TRP A 3 -7.52 2.56 -2.19
N ALA A 4 -6.63 2.65 -3.18
CA ALA A 4 -5.22 2.34 -2.99
C ALA A 4 -4.52 3.42 -2.15
N GLU A 5 -4.84 4.70 -2.33
CA GLU A 5 -4.29 5.77 -1.48
C GLU A 5 -4.66 5.57 -0.02
N ASN A 6 -5.91 5.22 0.28
CA ASN A 6 -6.37 5.00 1.65
C ASN A 6 -5.67 3.81 2.31
N LEU A 7 -5.49 2.70 1.60
CA LEU A 7 -4.79 1.51 2.13
C LEU A 7 -3.28 1.68 2.24
N LEU A 8 -2.70 2.60 1.48
CA LEU A 8 -1.28 2.91 1.47
C LEU A 8 -0.98 4.23 2.17
N ASP A 9 -1.89 4.78 2.96
CA ASP A 9 -1.61 5.96 3.77
C ASP A 9 -0.58 5.62 4.86
N GLU A 10 0.24 6.59 5.24
CA GLU A 10 1.31 6.37 6.24
C GLU A 10 0.73 5.85 7.55
N THR A 11 -0.41 6.41 7.99
CA THR A 11 -1.11 5.97 9.21
C THR A 11 -1.55 4.52 9.10
N ALA A 12 -2.17 4.13 7.98
CA ALA A 12 -2.68 2.78 7.77
C ALA A 12 -1.55 1.73 7.72
N LEU A 13 -0.38 2.11 7.18
CA LEU A 13 0.80 1.26 7.09
C LEU A 13 1.49 1.13 8.46
N GLU A 14 1.62 2.23 9.20
CA GLU A 14 2.30 2.29 10.50
C GLU A 14 1.50 1.67 11.64
N ASP A 15 0.17 1.90 11.70
CA ASP A 15 -0.71 1.36 12.73
C ASP A 15 -0.64 -0.17 12.83
N GLN A 16 -0.32 -0.83 11.72
CA GLN A 16 -0.26 -2.27 11.65
C GLN A 16 1.15 -2.84 11.91
N GLY A 17 2.20 -2.01 11.79
CA GLY A 17 3.58 -2.40 12.09
C GLY A 17 4.22 -3.48 11.19
N TYR A 18 3.51 -3.99 10.18
CA TYR A 18 4.01 -5.06 9.29
C TYR A 18 4.79 -4.53 8.07
N LEU A 19 4.46 -3.31 7.63
CA LEU A 19 5.04 -2.71 6.43
C LEU A 19 5.57 -1.32 6.79
N SER A 20 6.79 -1.01 6.36
CA SER A 20 7.31 0.35 6.50
C SER A 20 6.63 1.27 5.49
N ALA A 21 6.07 2.38 5.96
CA ALA A 21 5.33 3.31 5.11
C ALA A 21 6.20 3.92 4.00
N ALA A 22 7.39 4.42 4.36
CA ALA A 22 8.28 5.12 3.43
C ALA A 22 8.60 4.36 2.13
N PRO A 23 9.08 3.10 2.14
CA PRO A 23 9.35 2.37 0.89
C PRO A 23 8.08 2.04 0.10
N VAL A 24 6.95 1.80 0.76
CA VAL A 24 5.67 1.52 0.09
C VAL A 24 5.15 2.78 -0.60
N ARG A 25 5.15 3.94 0.07
CA ARG A 25 4.79 5.24 -0.52
C ARG A 25 5.69 5.60 -1.70
N LYS A 26 6.99 5.32 -1.59
CA LYS A 26 7.93 5.54 -2.69
C LYS A 26 7.55 4.71 -3.92
N VAL A 27 7.33 3.40 -3.76
CA VAL A 27 6.96 2.51 -4.86
C VAL A 27 5.60 2.90 -5.46
N TRP A 28 4.67 3.35 -4.62
CA TRP A 28 3.39 3.87 -5.08
C TRP A 28 3.55 5.14 -5.93
N ALA A 29 4.36 6.10 -5.49
CA ALA A 29 4.66 7.31 -6.27
C ALA A 29 5.37 6.98 -7.59
N ASP A 30 6.36 6.08 -7.58
CA ASP A 30 7.05 5.60 -8.78
C ASP A 30 6.05 4.96 -9.77
N HIS A 31 5.09 4.17 -9.28
CA HIS A 31 4.02 3.58 -10.11
C HIS A 31 3.12 4.64 -10.74
N LEU A 32 2.69 5.64 -9.96
CA LEU A 32 1.86 6.73 -10.46
C LEU A 32 2.58 7.61 -11.50
N ALA A 33 3.90 7.73 -11.38
CA ALA A 33 4.75 8.43 -12.33
C ALA A 33 5.06 7.61 -13.59
N GLY A 34 4.64 6.34 -13.66
CA GLY A 34 4.99 5.42 -14.74
C GLY A 34 6.45 4.96 -14.72
N ASN A 35 7.15 5.16 -13.61
CA ASN A 35 8.56 4.82 -13.43
C ASN A 35 8.72 3.33 -13.08
N GLY A 36 8.39 2.45 -14.03
CA GLY A 36 8.53 1.00 -13.90
C GLY A 36 7.25 0.24 -13.58
N ASN A 37 7.32 -1.09 -13.74
CA ASN A 37 6.18 -1.98 -13.48
C ASN A 37 6.18 -2.42 -12.01
N HIS A 38 5.45 -1.69 -11.18
CA HIS A 38 5.25 -1.98 -9.76
C HIS A 38 3.91 -2.66 -9.45
N SER A 39 3.08 -2.90 -10.47
CA SER A 39 1.69 -3.36 -10.30
C SER A 39 1.59 -4.64 -9.47
N GLY A 40 2.47 -5.63 -9.71
CA GLY A 40 2.47 -6.87 -8.95
C GLY A 40 2.81 -6.69 -7.46
N LYS A 41 3.83 -5.87 -7.16
CA LYS A 41 4.25 -5.58 -5.77
C LYS A 41 3.16 -4.82 -5.03
N LEU A 42 2.61 -3.79 -5.66
CA LEU A 42 1.54 -2.98 -5.09
C LEU A 42 0.27 -3.79 -4.90
N TRP A 43 -0.08 -4.66 -5.85
CA TRP A 43 -1.22 -5.55 -5.71
C TRP A 43 -1.11 -6.44 -4.47
N THR A 44 0.05 -7.06 -4.24
CA THR A 44 0.29 -7.87 -3.04
C THR A 44 0.10 -7.07 -1.76
N VAL A 45 0.66 -5.85 -1.70
CA VAL A 45 0.52 -4.97 -0.52
C VAL A 45 -0.92 -4.54 -0.31
N LEU A 46 -1.62 -4.15 -1.37
CA LEU A 46 -3.00 -3.69 -1.32
C LEU A 46 -3.95 -4.81 -0.87
N MET A 47 -3.79 -6.03 -1.41
CA MET A 47 -4.59 -7.18 -0.98
C MET A 47 -4.33 -7.54 0.48
N PHE A 48 -3.07 -7.51 0.91
CA PHE A 48 -2.73 -7.72 2.31
C PHE A 48 -3.44 -6.69 3.21
N GLN A 49 -3.35 -5.40 2.87
CA GLN A 49 -3.98 -4.31 3.61
C GLN A 49 -5.52 -4.41 3.64
N ASP A 50 -6.14 -4.74 2.50
CA ASP A 50 -7.60 -4.86 2.37
C ASP A 50 -8.14 -6.03 3.20
N TRP A 51 -7.51 -7.21 3.11
CA TRP A 51 -7.92 -8.36 3.92
C TRP A 51 -7.72 -8.08 5.41
N ARG A 52 -6.59 -7.49 5.79
CA ARG A 52 -6.36 -7.13 7.19
C ARG A 52 -7.44 -6.16 7.70
N THR A 53 -7.74 -5.10 6.96
CA THR A 53 -8.80 -4.14 7.31
C THR A 53 -10.15 -4.83 7.49
N ARG A 54 -10.47 -5.80 6.63
CA ARG A 54 -11.76 -6.51 6.64
C ARG A 54 -11.90 -7.55 7.75
N TRP A 55 -10.80 -8.18 8.18
CA TRP A 55 -10.83 -9.34 9.08
C TRP A 55 -10.13 -9.11 10.43
N ALA A 56 -9.51 -7.95 10.65
CA ALA A 56 -8.89 -7.59 11.94
C ALA A 56 -9.89 -6.97 12.95
N GLY A 57 -11.19 -7.07 12.69
CA GLY A 57 -12.28 -6.67 13.60
C GLY A 57 -12.92 -7.87 14.27
#